data_AF-A0A6G9D3N6-F1
#
_entry.id   AF-A0A6G9D3N6-F1
#
_cell.length_a   1.000
_cell.length_b   1.000
_cell.length_c   1.000
_cell.angle_alpha   90.00
_cell.angle_beta   90.00
_cell.angle_gamma   90.00
#
_symmetry.space_group_name_H-M   'P 1'
#
loop_
_entity.id
_entity.type
_entity.pdbx_description
1 polymer ?
#
loop_
_entity_poly.entity_id
_entity_poly.type
_entity_poly.pdbx_seq_one_letter_code
_entity_poly.pdbx_strand_id
1 'polypeptide(L)'
;MSTEPFRISEGSALHADDPDPLRQYWYTADDLVDTFGYRRDALEGLFGEATPGPGGLVGWTTSVVWKIESEVIVPAVELLESSFRDQESIDLTVYRSSAG
;
A
#
# COMPACT_ATOMS: atom_id res chain seq x y z
N MET A 1 22.78 -8.81 12.12
CA MET A 1 22.14 -8.48 10.84
C MET A 1 21.25 -9.66 10.48
N SER A 2 20.01 -9.63 10.96
CA SER A 2 19.03 -10.69 10.68
C SER A 2 18.27 -10.30 9.43
N THR A 3 18.68 -10.85 8.30
CA THR A 3 17.87 -10.86 7.08
C THR A 3 16.82 -11.93 7.28
N GLU A 4 15.67 -11.56 7.83
CA GLU A 4 14.56 -12.51 7.96
C GLU A 4 14.02 -12.86 6.56
N PRO A 5 13.76 -14.15 6.29
CA PRO A 5 13.29 -14.61 5.00
C PRO A 5 11.87 -14.10 4.74
N PHE A 6 11.66 -13.59 3.52
CA PHE A 6 10.38 -13.21 2.95
C PHE A 6 9.24 -14.15 3.38
N ARG A 7 8.46 -13.73 4.40
CA ARG A 7 7.26 -14.45 4.78
C ARG A 7 6.11 -13.96 3.92
N ILE A 8 5.64 -14.84 3.04
CA ILE A 8 4.22 -14.90 2.72
C ILE A 8 3.49 -15.38 3.99
N SER A 9 3.33 -14.51 5.00
CA SER A 9 2.59 -14.75 6.26
C SER A 9 2.56 -13.39 6.97
N GLU A 10 1.45 -12.66 7.08
CA GLU A 10 0.18 -13.03 7.69
C GLU A 10 -0.98 -12.45 6.86
N GLY A 11 -2.14 -13.10 6.93
CA GLY A 11 -3.36 -12.40 6.55
C GLY A 11 -3.47 -11.12 7.36
N SER A 12 -4.06 -10.08 6.78
CA SER A 12 -4.41 -8.89 7.53
C SER A 12 -5.35 -9.27 8.67
N ALA A 13 -5.02 -8.84 9.89
CA ALA A 13 -5.92 -8.97 11.03
C ALA A 13 -7.26 -8.25 10.80
N LEU A 14 -7.33 -7.36 9.81
CA LEU A 14 -8.49 -6.57 9.44
C LEU A 14 -9.72 -7.44 9.12
N HIS A 15 -9.50 -8.66 8.63
CA HIS A 15 -10.57 -9.62 8.30
C HIS A 15 -10.39 -10.96 9.01
N ALA A 16 -9.75 -10.99 10.17
CA ALA A 16 -9.51 -12.23 10.92
C ALA A 16 -10.81 -12.93 11.36
N ASP A 17 -11.90 -12.17 11.52
CA ASP A 17 -13.22 -12.68 11.91
C ASP A 17 -14.12 -13.07 10.72
N ASP A 18 -13.63 -12.92 9.47
CA ASP A 18 -14.41 -13.27 8.28
C ASP A 18 -14.55 -14.80 8.15
N PRO A 19 -15.75 -15.32 7.84
CA PRO A 19 -15.95 -16.75 7.67
C PRO A 19 -15.20 -17.36 6.47
N ASP A 20 -14.81 -16.56 5.48
CA ASP A 20 -13.93 -17.01 4.40
C ASP A 20 -12.45 -16.91 4.87
N PRO A 21 -11.77 -18.06 5.09
CA PRO A 21 -10.39 -18.06 5.54
C PRO A 21 -9.42 -17.42 4.54
N LEU A 22 -9.83 -17.21 3.29
CA LEU A 22 -9.02 -16.53 2.29
C LEU A 22 -9.16 -15.01 2.33
N ARG A 23 -10.22 -14.45 2.94
CA ARG A 23 -10.48 -13.01 2.99
C ARG A 23 -9.31 -12.24 3.62
N GLN A 24 -8.70 -12.80 4.67
CA GLN A 24 -7.55 -12.20 5.35
C GLN A 24 -6.36 -11.93 4.42
N TYR A 25 -6.24 -12.60 3.27
CA TYR A 25 -5.11 -12.40 2.34
C TYR A 25 -5.40 -11.38 1.24
N TRP A 26 -6.53 -10.68 1.32
CA TRP A 26 -6.97 -9.74 0.30
C TRP A 26 -7.34 -8.38 0.89
N TYR A 27 -6.98 -7.33 0.16
CA TYR A 27 -7.45 -5.97 0.38
C TYR A 27 -8.31 -5.53 -0.80
N THR A 28 -9.51 -5.04 -0.50
CA THR A 28 -10.34 -4.32 -1.47
C THR A 28 -9.91 -2.86 -1.57
N ALA A 29 -10.43 -2.14 -2.56
CA ALA A 29 -10.24 -0.69 -2.63
C ALA A 29 -10.77 0.02 -1.37
N ASP A 30 -11.89 -0.45 -0.81
CA ASP A 30 -12.48 0.12 0.40
C ASP A 30 -11.58 -0.12 1.61
N ASP A 31 -10.98 -1.31 1.74
CA ASP A 31 -9.99 -1.60 2.81
C ASP A 31 -8.83 -0.58 2.75
N LEU A 32 -8.26 -0.37 1.56
CA LEU A 32 -7.12 0.53 1.33
C LEU A 32 -7.46 2.01 1.54
N VAL A 33 -8.67 2.43 1.17
CA VAL A 33 -9.10 3.82 1.32
C VAL A 33 -9.51 4.10 2.76
N ASP A 34 -10.41 3.30 3.32
CA ASP A 34 -11.07 3.60 4.59
C ASP A 34 -10.18 3.29 5.80
N THR A 35 -9.29 2.30 5.67
CA THR A 35 -8.40 1.92 6.77
C THR A 35 -7.01 2.56 6.63
N PHE A 36 -6.44 2.52 5.43
CA PHE A 36 -5.05 2.95 5.21
C PHE A 36 -4.94 4.37 4.64
N GLY A 37 -6.05 5.01 4.30
CA GLY A 37 -6.09 6.42 3.88
C GLY A 37 -5.60 6.67 2.46
N TYR A 38 -5.44 5.64 1.63
CA TYR A 38 -5.09 5.82 0.23
C TYR A 38 -6.19 6.57 -0.53
N ARG A 39 -5.80 7.31 -1.57
CA ARG A 39 -6.78 7.80 -2.54
C ARG A 39 -7.15 6.69 -3.51
N ARG A 40 -8.44 6.54 -3.78
CA ARG A 40 -8.96 5.48 -4.67
C ARG A 40 -8.36 5.53 -6.08
N ASP A 41 -8.12 6.73 -6.61
CA ASP A 41 -7.54 6.96 -7.94
C ASP A 41 -6.03 6.64 -8.00
N ALA A 42 -5.34 6.53 -6.87
CA ALA A 42 -3.93 6.20 -6.81
C ALA A 42 -3.66 4.69 -6.74
N LEU A 43 -4.66 3.89 -6.36
CA LEU A 43 -4.48 2.47 -6.02
C LEU A 43 -3.89 1.66 -7.18
N GLU A 44 -4.42 1.80 -8.39
CA GLU A 44 -3.91 1.06 -9.55
C GLU A 44 -2.50 1.51 -9.95
N GLY A 45 -2.18 2.79 -9.76
CA GLY A 45 -0.83 3.32 -10.00
C GLY A 45 0.20 2.78 -9.01
N LEU A 46 -0.21 2.53 -7.76
CA LEU A 46 0.68 2.04 -6.71
C LEU A 46 0.80 0.51 -6.72
N PHE A 47 -0.33 -0.20 -6.82
CA PHE A 47 -0.42 -1.63 -6.60
C PHE A 47 -0.69 -2.44 -7.87
N GLY A 48 -0.86 -1.78 -9.02
CA GLY A 48 -1.25 -2.39 -10.29
C GLY A 48 -2.76 -2.60 -10.41
N GLU A 49 -3.20 -3.18 -11.54
CA GLU A 49 -4.62 -3.45 -11.79
C GLU A 49 -5.21 -4.39 -10.71
N ALA A 50 -6.41 -4.07 -10.23
CA ALA A 50 -7.11 -4.91 -9.28
C ALA A 50 -7.49 -6.26 -9.92
N THR A 51 -7.36 -7.34 -9.14
CA THR A 51 -7.58 -8.70 -9.64
C THR A 51 -8.78 -9.35 -8.97
N PRO A 52 -9.51 -10.25 -9.68
CA PRO A 52 -10.55 -11.06 -9.06
C PRO A 52 -9.95 -12.00 -8.00
N GLY A 53 -10.55 -12.02 -6.83
CA GLY A 53 -10.18 -12.82 -5.68
C GLY A 53 -11.25 -13.82 -5.24
N PRO A 54 -11.02 -14.51 -4.11
CA PRO A 54 -11.96 -15.41 -3.46
C PRO A 54 -13.30 -14.74 -3.17
N GLY A 55 -14.38 -15.51 -3.19
CA GLY A 55 -15.71 -15.00 -2.81
C GLY A 55 -16.27 -13.91 -3.74
N GLY A 56 -15.67 -13.68 -4.92
CA GLY A 56 -16.07 -12.59 -5.82
C GLY A 56 -15.50 -11.23 -5.44
N LEU A 57 -14.52 -11.18 -4.53
CA LEU A 57 -13.77 -9.97 -4.22
C LEU A 57 -13.01 -9.47 -5.46
N VAL A 58 -12.77 -8.16 -5.50
CA VAL A 58 -11.87 -7.54 -6.48
C VAL A 58 -10.91 -6.64 -5.71
N GLY A 59 -9.61 -6.86 -5.89
CA GLY A 59 -8.59 -6.11 -5.16
C GLY A 59 -7.19 -6.67 -5.32
N TRP A 60 -6.39 -6.53 -4.27
CA TRP A 60 -4.97 -6.90 -4.24
C TRP A 60 -4.70 -7.89 -3.12
N THR A 61 -3.70 -8.74 -3.29
CA THR A 61 -3.24 -9.58 -2.19
C THR A 61 -2.52 -8.72 -1.14
N THR A 62 -2.65 -9.06 0.14
CA THR A 62 -1.92 -8.39 1.22
C THR A 62 -0.41 -8.38 0.99
N SER A 63 0.11 -9.44 0.36
CA SER A 63 1.52 -9.57 -0.01
C SER A 63 2.00 -8.55 -1.05
N VAL A 64 1.17 -8.20 -2.04
CA VAL A 64 1.52 -7.18 -3.04
C VAL A 64 1.56 -5.80 -2.39
N VAL A 65 0.52 -5.48 -1.60
CA VAL A 65 0.45 -4.21 -0.88
C VAL A 65 1.64 -4.06 0.06
N TRP A 66 1.91 -5.07 0.90
CA TRP A 66 3.05 -5.06 1.82
C TRP A 66 4.40 -4.91 1.09
N LYS A 67 4.56 -5.60 -0.05
CA LYS A 67 5.80 -5.50 -0.83
C LYS A 67 6.00 -4.08 -1.35
N ILE A 68 4.99 -3.47 -1.95
CA ILE A 68 5.09 -2.11 -2.48
C ILE A 68 5.30 -1.10 -1.34
N GLU A 69 4.59 -1.26 -0.22
CA GLU A 69 4.77 -0.40 0.95
C GLU A 69 6.19 -0.47 1.50
N SER A 70 6.71 -1.68 1.74
CA SER A 70 8.03 -1.87 2.36
C SER A 70 9.21 -1.59 1.42
N GLU A 71 9.09 -1.90 0.13
CA GLU A 71 10.20 -1.76 -0.82
C GLU A 71 10.19 -0.42 -1.58
N VAL A 72 9.03 0.26 -1.68
CA VAL A 72 8.89 1.47 -2.49
C VAL A 72 8.40 2.66 -1.67
N ILE A 73 7.23 2.57 -1.05
CA ILE A 73 6.58 3.73 -0.43
C ILE A 73 7.35 4.18 0.82
N VAL A 74 7.61 3.29 1.77
CA VAL A 74 8.31 3.61 3.02
C VAL A 74 9.70 4.18 2.73
N PRO A 75 10.57 3.54 1.91
CA PRO A 75 11.87 4.12 1.58
C PRO A 75 11.78 5.49 0.90
N ALA A 76 10.79 5.71 0.03
CA ALA A 76 10.59 7.00 -0.62
C ALA A 76 10.16 8.08 0.39
N VAL A 77 9.26 7.76 1.31
CA VAL A 77 8.82 8.67 2.39
C VAL A 77 10.00 9.02 3.29
N GLU A 78 10.75 8.02 3.79
CA GLU A 78 11.93 8.24 4.63
C GLU A 78 12.98 9.11 3.91
N LEU A 79 13.19 8.89 2.61
CA LEU A 79 14.10 9.71 1.82
C LEU A 79 13.63 11.16 1.73
N LEU A 80 12.34 11.40 1.49
CA LEU A 80 11.78 12.75 1.43
C LEU A 80 11.87 13.45 2.79
N GLU A 81 11.46 12.78 3.87
CA GLU A 81 11.51 13.33 5.23
C GLU A 81 12.94 13.64 5.69
N SER A 82 13.92 12.82 5.30
CA SER A 82 15.33 13.06 5.65
C SER A 82 16.03 14.10 4.76
N SER A 83 15.53 14.32 3.53
CA SER A 83 16.15 15.24 2.56
C SER A 83 15.63 16.66 2.68
N PHE A 84 14.37 16.85 3.08
CA PHE A 84 13.72 18.15 3.16
C PHE A 84 13.61 18.63 4.61
N ARG A 85 13.65 19.96 4.79
CA ARG A 85 13.52 20.55 6.13
C ARG A 85 12.10 20.41 6.70
N ASP A 86 11.12 20.53 5.82
CA ASP A 86 9.71 20.63 6.17
C ASP A 86 8.83 20.19 4.98
N GLN A 87 7.56 19.93 5.28
CA GLN A 87 6.57 19.49 4.28
C GLN A 87 6.34 20.52 3.17
N GLU A 88 6.38 21.82 3.50
CA GLU A 88 6.20 22.91 2.52
C GLU A 88 7.26 22.83 1.41
N SER A 89 8.50 22.49 1.77
CA SER A 89 9.59 22.30 0.82
C SER A 89 9.39 21.09 -0.10
N ILE A 90 8.74 20.02 0.39
CA ILE A 90 8.36 18.84 -0.42
C ILE A 90 7.27 19.26 -1.42
N ASP A 91 6.20 19.90 -0.94
CA ASP A 91 5.05 20.31 -1.74
C ASP A 91 5.47 21.28 -2.86
N LEU A 92 6.36 22.23 -2.55
CA LEU A 92 6.93 23.16 -3.53
C LEU A 92 7.74 22.43 -4.62
N THR A 93 8.40 21.33 -4.28
CA THR A 93 9.16 20.52 -5.25
C THR A 93 8.22 19.74 -6.17
N VAL A 94 7.15 19.15 -5.63
CA VAL A 94 6.10 18.48 -6.42
C VAL A 94 5.41 19.47 -7.36
N TYR A 95 5.08 20.66 -6.88
CA TYR A 95 4.45 21.72 -7.69
C TYR A 95 5.33 22.16 -8.88
N ARG A 96 6.63 22.40 -8.63
CA ARG A 96 7.57 22.80 -9.69
C ARG A 96 7.73 21.74 -10.78
N SER A 97 7.65 20.46 -10.43
CA SER A 97 7.77 19.35 -11.38
C SER A 97 6.49 19.06 -12.17
N SER A 98 5.32 19.50 -11.68
CA SER A 98 4.01 19.28 -12.33
C SER A 98 3.57 20.44 -13.22
N ALA A 99 4.20 21.61 -13.07
CA ALA A 99 3.97 22.79 -13.91
C ALA A 99 4.90 22.87 -15.15
N GLY A 100 5.78 21.89 -15.34
CA GLY A 100 6.75 21.81 -16.44
C GLY A 100 6.31 20.92 -17.59
#